data_AF-A0A0S8D0D0-F1
#
_entry.id   AF-A0A0S8D0D0-F1
#
_cell.length_a   1.000
_cell.length_b   1.000
_cell.length_c   1.000
_cell.angle_alpha   90.00
_cell.angle_beta   90.00
_cell.angle_gamma   90.00
#
_symmetry.space_group_name_H-M   'P 1'
#
loop_
_entity.id
_entity.type
_entity.pdbx_description
1 polymer ?
#
loop_
_entity_poly.entity_id
_entity_poly.type
_entity_poly.pdbx_seq_one_letter_code
_entity_poly.pdbx_strand_id
1 'polypeptide(L)'
;QPQQLVAVEIPAGVKLVWQTVQTDDLGGYRIYRRAEESVEPEMIAEVGPRQNQYIDRTMTAGRKLFYSVTSFDTAHAVNESPPAVEAVVDLR
;
A
#
# COMPACT_ATOMS: atom_id res chain seq x y z
N GLN A 1 -1.00 10.46 6.75
CA GLN A 1 -0.79 9.05 6.34
C GLN A 1 -2.09 8.28 6.47
N PRO A 2 -2.32 7.27 5.62
CA PRO A 2 -3.45 6.36 5.75
C PRO A 2 -3.35 5.55 7.05
N GLN A 3 -4.49 5.02 7.50
CA GLN A 3 -4.60 4.24 8.73
C GLN A 3 -5.36 2.93 8.47
N GLN A 4 -5.32 2.02 9.45
CA GLN A 4 -6.02 0.73 9.39
C GLN A 4 -5.78 -0.04 8.09
N LEU A 5 -4.52 -0.06 7.62
CA LEU A 5 -4.15 -0.88 6.48
C LEU A 5 -4.35 -2.36 6.84
N VAL A 6 -5.10 -3.05 5.99
CA VAL A 6 -5.27 -4.50 6.05
C VAL A 6 -4.91 -5.10 4.69
N ALA A 7 -4.26 -6.26 4.73
CA ALA A 7 -3.91 -7.05 3.54
C ALA A 7 -4.50 -8.45 3.69
N VAL A 8 -5.23 -8.91 2.67
CA VAL A 8 -5.90 -10.22 2.69
C VAL A 8 -5.65 -10.92 1.35
N GLU A 9 -5.18 -12.16 1.41
CA GLU A 9 -5.09 -13.03 0.24
C GLU A 9 -6.50 -13.37 -0.28
N ILE A 10 -6.69 -13.18 -1.59
CA ILE A 10 -7.90 -13.49 -2.35
C ILE A 10 -7.51 -14.23 -3.63
N PRO A 11 -8.44 -14.89 -4.36
CA PRO A 11 -8.09 -15.65 -5.57
C PRO A 11 -7.41 -14.82 -6.68
N ALA A 12 -7.65 -13.51 -6.71
CA ALA A 12 -7.04 -12.60 -7.68
C ALA A 12 -5.69 -12.03 -7.23
N GLY A 13 -5.26 -12.28 -6.00
CA GLY A 13 -4.01 -11.81 -5.42
C GLY A 13 -4.13 -11.31 -3.98
N VAL A 14 -3.36 -10.30 -3.57
CA VAL A 14 -3.53 -9.70 -2.23
C VAL A 14 -4.33 -8.41 -2.33
N LYS A 15 -5.48 -8.37 -1.66
CA LYS A 15 -6.31 -7.17 -1.54
C LYS A 15 -5.84 -6.35 -0.34
N LEU A 16 -5.48 -5.09 -0.60
CA LEU A 16 -5.20 -4.09 0.40
C LEU A 16 -6.42 -3.17 0.54
N VAL A 17 -6.75 -2.81 1.78
CA VAL A 17 -7.77 -1.79 2.10
C VAL A 17 -7.23 -0.90 3.21
N TRP A 18 -7.47 0.40 3.12
CA TRP A 18 -7.05 1.38 4.13
C TRP A 18 -8.12 2.44 4.38
N GLN A 19 -8.01 3.15 5.49
CA GLN A 19 -8.76 4.39 5.73
C GLN A 19 -8.13 5.54 4.96
N THR A 20 -8.96 6.29 4.23
CA THR A 20 -8.53 7.45 3.44
C THR A 20 -8.09 8.60 4.32
N VAL A 21 -7.11 9.37 3.86
CA VAL A 21 -6.75 10.67 4.43
C VAL A 21 -7.76 11.72 3.95
N GLN A 22 -8.19 12.61 4.84
CA GLN A 22 -9.05 13.75 4.48
C GLN A 22 -8.23 15.04 4.55
N THR A 23 -7.87 15.54 3.37
CA THR A 23 -7.21 16.83 3.18
C THR A 23 -7.50 17.31 1.75
N ASP A 24 -7.53 18.62 1.55
CA ASP A 24 -7.88 19.24 0.27
C ASP A 24 -6.79 19.06 -0.79
N ASP A 25 -5.56 18.80 -0.37
CA ASP A 25 -4.37 18.65 -1.21
C ASP A 25 -3.94 17.20 -1.41
N LEU A 26 -4.81 16.21 -1.13
CA LEU A 26 -4.47 14.80 -1.32
C LEU A 26 -4.26 14.50 -2.80
N GLY A 27 -3.03 14.14 -3.16
CA GLY A 27 -2.65 13.70 -4.51
C GLY A 27 -2.96 12.22 -4.77
N GLY A 28 -2.82 11.37 -3.75
CA GLY A 28 -3.11 9.95 -3.86
C GLY A 28 -2.40 9.09 -2.82
N TYR A 29 -2.21 7.82 -3.17
CA TYR A 29 -1.53 6.84 -2.34
C TYR A 29 -0.48 6.07 -3.14
N ARG A 30 0.66 5.79 -2.51
CA ARG A 30 1.68 4.87 -3.03
C ARG A 30 1.61 3.57 -2.24
N ILE A 31 1.61 2.47 -2.95
CA ILE A 31 1.53 1.13 -2.40
C ILE A 31 2.89 0.48 -2.57
N TYR A 32 3.39 -0.05 -1.47
CA TYR A 32 4.66 -0.74 -1.45
C TYR A 32 4.49 -2.19 -0.98
N ARG A 33 5.36 -3.06 -1.50
CA ARG A 33 5.45 -4.47 -1.12
C ARG A 33 6.89 -4.82 -0.79
N ARG A 34 7.08 -5.58 0.28
CA ARG A 34 8.37 -6.19 0.63
C ARG A 34 8.17 -7.70 0.79
N ALA A 35 9.04 -8.47 0.16
CA ALA A 35 9.11 -9.92 0.39
C ALA A 35 9.84 -10.21 1.71
N GLU A 36 9.62 -11.39 2.30
CA GLU A 36 10.26 -11.79 3.57
C GLU A 36 11.80 -11.74 3.51
N GLU A 37 12.38 -12.11 2.37
CA GLU A 37 13.84 -12.12 2.14
C GLU A 37 14.40 -10.74 1.77
N SER A 38 13.53 -9.74 1.54
CA SER A 38 13.91 -8.39 1.11
C SER A 38 14.00 -7.44 2.31
N VAL A 39 15.04 -6.61 2.30
CA VAL A 39 15.22 -5.53 3.30
C VAL A 39 14.35 -4.33 2.94
N GLU A 40 14.34 -3.94 1.67
CA GLU A 40 13.67 -2.74 1.21
C GLU A 40 12.32 -3.05 0.55
N PRO A 41 11.29 -2.22 0.78
CA PRO A 41 10.02 -2.33 0.07
C PRO A 41 10.13 -1.73 -1.34
N GLU A 42 9.46 -2.35 -2.30
CA GLU A 42 9.33 -1.86 -3.67
C GLU A 42 7.99 -1.15 -3.85
N MET A 43 7.98 0.00 -4.51
CA MET A 43 6.72 0.63 -4.94
C MET A 43 6.11 -0.20 -6.07
N ILE A 44 4.89 -0.70 -5.87
CA ILE A 44 4.19 -1.55 -6.85
C ILE A 44 3.04 -0.84 -7.53
N ALA A 45 2.52 0.24 -6.94
CA ALA A 45 1.45 1.03 -7.55
C ALA A 45 1.34 2.44 -6.95
N GLU A 46 0.76 3.34 -7.75
CA GLU A 46 0.25 4.63 -7.32
C GLU A 46 -1.23 4.71 -7.70
N VAL A 47 -2.09 5.19 -6.80
CA VAL A 47 -3.54 5.29 -7.01
C VAL A 47 -4.06 6.66 -6.60
N GLY A 48 -5.15 7.09 -7.23
CA GLY A 48 -5.71 8.41 -7.01
C GLY A 48 -6.31 8.63 -5.61
N PRO A 49 -6.65 9.88 -5.26
CA PRO A 49 -7.00 10.29 -3.89
C PRO A 49 -8.36 9.75 -3.41
N ARG A 50 -9.23 9.35 -4.35
CA ARG A 50 -10.52 8.70 -4.06
C ARG A 50 -10.42 7.19 -3.86
N GLN A 51 -9.23 6.61 -3.98
CA GLN A 51 -9.03 5.18 -3.81
C GLN A 51 -8.72 4.86 -2.35
N ASN A 52 -9.26 3.73 -1.89
CA ASN A 52 -9.02 3.21 -0.55
C ASN A 52 -8.69 1.70 -0.56
N GLN A 53 -8.49 1.15 -1.74
CA GLN A 53 -8.17 -0.26 -1.92
C GLN A 53 -7.31 -0.46 -3.17
N TYR A 54 -6.52 -1.53 -3.16
CA TYR A 54 -5.69 -1.99 -4.27
C TYR A 54 -5.63 -3.52 -4.27
N ILE A 55 -5.49 -4.14 -5.45
CA ILE A 55 -5.25 -5.58 -5.55
C ILE A 55 -3.90 -5.77 -6.21
N ASP A 56 -2.93 -6.28 -5.46
CA ASP A 56 -1.67 -6.74 -5.98
C ASP A 56 -1.89 -8.07 -6.71
N ARG A 57 -1.80 -8.03 -8.05
CA ARG A 57 -1.92 -9.21 -8.93
C ARG A 57 -0.57 -9.77 -9.38
N THR A 58 0.52 -9.10 -9.02
CA THR A 58 1.87 -9.47 -9.47
C THR A 58 2.65 -10.19 -8.37
N MET A 59 2.02 -10.47 -7.23
CA MET A 59 2.66 -11.22 -6.17
C MET A 59 3.14 -12.57 -6.71
N THR A 60 4.43 -12.81 -6.54
CA THR A 60 5.03 -14.12 -6.76
C THR A 60 4.86 -14.96 -5.51
N ALA A 61 4.67 -16.27 -5.70
CA ALA A 61 4.59 -17.20 -4.60
C ALA A 61 5.78 -17.04 -3.64
N GLY A 62 5.48 -17.01 -2.34
CA GLY A 62 6.40 -16.85 -1.22
C GLY A 62 5.65 -17.20 0.06
N ARG A 63 6.30 -17.20 1.22
CA ARG A 63 5.60 -17.56 2.47
C ARG A 63 4.86 -16.38 3.11
N LYS A 64 5.40 -15.18 2.94
CA LYS A 64 4.91 -13.97 3.61
C LYS A 64 5.21 -12.73 2.80
N LEU A 65 4.26 -11.79 2.78
CA LEU A 65 4.42 -10.47 2.19
C LEU A 65 4.07 -9.40 3.21
N PHE A 66 4.76 -8.28 3.08
CA PHE A 66 4.61 -7.10 3.90
C PHE A 66 4.18 -5.94 3.01
N TYR A 67 3.15 -5.22 3.41
CA TYR A 67 2.59 -4.11 2.66
C TYR A 67 2.58 -2.84 3.50
N SER A 68 2.95 -1.75 2.85
CA SER A 68 2.79 -0.40 3.40
C SER A 68 2.13 0.50 2.37
N VAL A 69 1.39 1.48 2.87
CA VAL A 69 0.73 2.50 2.04
C VAL A 69 1.05 3.86 2.64
N THR A 70 1.45 4.78 1.79
CA THR A 70 1.65 6.21 2.14
C THR A 70 0.61 7.04 1.40
N SER A 71 0.41 8.27 1.86
CA SER A 71 -0.33 9.29 1.09
C SER A 71 0.67 10.33 0.57
N PHE A 72 0.40 10.91 -0.59
CA PHE A 72 1.18 12.02 -1.13
C PHE A 72 0.27 13.21 -1.49
N ASP A 73 0.81 14.43 -1.45
CA ASP A 73 0.08 15.66 -1.74
C ASP A 73 0.18 16.11 -3.22
N THR A 74 -0.48 17.20 -3.58
CA THR A 74 -0.43 17.79 -4.93
C THR A 74 0.61 18.91 -5.09
N ALA A 75 1.58 19.04 -4.17
CA ALA A 75 2.59 20.09 -4.26
C ALA A 75 3.56 19.86 -5.43
N HIS A 76 4.17 20.94 -5.93
CA HIS A 76 5.20 20.86 -7.00
C HIS A 76 6.39 19.98 -6.59
N ALA A 77 6.81 20.08 -5.32
CA ALA A 77 7.67 19.12 -4.68
C ALA A 77 6.78 18.25 -3.78
N VAL A 78 6.39 17.09 -4.29
CA VAL A 78 5.43 16.19 -3.65
C VAL A 78 5.94 15.78 -2.26
N ASN A 79 5.12 16.01 -1.23
CA ASN A 79 5.37 15.48 0.10
C ASN A 79 4.70 14.13 0.24
N GLU A 80 5.45 13.15 0.76
CA GLU A 80 4.95 11.82 1.07
C GLU A 80 4.90 11.63 2.59
N SER A 81 3.80 11.10 3.08
CA SER A 81 3.65 10.81 4.51
C SER A 81 4.53 9.62 4.93
N PRO A 82 4.78 9.43 6.23
CA PRO A 82 5.20 8.12 6.72
C PRO A 82 4.21 7.02 6.30
N PRO A 83 4.64 5.76 6.23
CA PRO A 83 3.75 4.64 5.91
C PRO A 83 2.69 4.44 7.01
N ALA A 84 1.54 3.90 6.62
CA ALA A 84 0.63 3.26 7.57
C ALA A 84 1.35 2.17 8.37
N VAL A 85 0.76 1.77 9.50
CA VAL A 85 1.18 0.55 10.20
C VAL A 85 1.17 -0.61 9.18
N GLU A 86 2.31 -1.30 9.08
CA GLU A 86 2.54 -2.35 8.08
C GLU A 86 1.51 -3.47 8.24
N ALA A 87 0.96 -3.93 7.11
CA ALA A 87 0.10 -5.10 7.06
C ALA A 87 0.90 -6.30 6.58
N VAL A 88 0.72 -7.44 7.24
CA VAL A 88 1.42 -8.69 6.93
C VAL A 88 0.41 -9.73 6.48
N VAL A 89 0.73 -10.45 5.40
CA VAL A 89 -0.05 -11.59 4.94
C VAL A 89 0.86 -12.81 4.80
N ASP A 90 0.46 -13.91 5.44
CA ASP A 90 1.03 -15.23 5.17
C ASP A 90 0.27 -15.84 3.98
N LEU A 91 0.98 -16.15 2.90
CA LEU A 91 0.39 -16.75 1.71
C LEU A 91 0.25 -18.26 1.92
N ARG A 92 -0.88 -18.84 1.49
CA ARG A 92 -1.19 -20.26 1.68
C ARG A 92 -0.89 -21.13 0.45
#